data_AF-A0A7C6H8Y3-F1
#
_entry.id   AF-A0A7C6H8Y3-F1
#
_cell.length_a   1.000
_cell.length_b   1.000
_cell.length_c   1.000
_cell.angle_alpha   90.00
_cell.angle_beta   90.00
_cell.angle_gamma   90.00
#
_symmetry.space_group_name_H-M   'P 1'
#
loop_
_entity.id
_entity.type
_entity.pdbx_description
1 polymer ?
#
loop_
_entity_poly.entity_id
_entity_poly.type
_entity_poly.pdbx_seq_one_letter_code
_entity_poly.pdbx_strand_id
1 'polypeptide(L)'
;MKDVFIEKIVERKNGPFELFIKIMSVLSFLTVAALLNSITFILRVNFLGITIALTLGLAYLTYRLIRSVNSEFEYAITNDEFTIDRIVAKTKRKRIFSASCKDFTLSAAVDSDHYVKALAGEVALFDYSSRSGISPLWFFCIRQKNINKIIIMDFDPRFVEVFRRYNPRKVHYTAETESNE
;
A
#
# COMPACT_ATOMS: atom_id res chain seq x y z
N MET A 1 8.36 -32.68 -4.92
CA MET A 1 8.60 -31.40 -4.22
C MET A 1 7.25 -30.70 -4.13
N LYS A 2 6.79 -30.29 -2.94
CA LYS A 2 5.45 -29.72 -2.77
C LYS A 2 5.48 -28.26 -3.24
N ASP A 3 4.66 -27.91 -4.22
CA ASP A 3 4.56 -26.52 -4.70
C ASP A 3 4.14 -25.62 -3.54
N VAL A 4 4.86 -24.51 -3.35
CA VAL A 4 4.60 -23.55 -2.28
C VAL A 4 3.91 -22.35 -2.89
N PHE A 5 2.64 -22.16 -2.55
CA PHE A 5 1.86 -20.98 -2.91
C PHE A 5 1.22 -20.39 -1.65
N ILE A 6 1.56 -19.15 -1.34
CA ILE A 6 1.05 -18.43 -0.16
C ILE A 6 0.68 -17.03 -0.61
N GLU A 7 -0.54 -16.60 -0.26
CA GLU A 7 -1.04 -15.25 -0.52
C GLU A 7 -1.58 -14.61 0.76
N LYS A 8 -1.45 -13.28 0.83
CA LYS A 8 -2.04 -12.44 1.87
C LYS A 8 -2.37 -11.07 1.29
N ILE A 9 -3.61 -10.62 1.48
CA ILE A 9 -4.04 -9.27 1.11
C ILE A 9 -4.18 -8.45 2.39
N VAL A 10 -3.66 -7.22 2.38
CA VAL A 10 -3.78 -6.25 3.46
C VAL A 10 -4.33 -4.93 2.95
N GLU A 11 -5.32 -4.37 3.66
CA GLU A 11 -5.85 -3.05 3.36
C GLU A 11 -4.96 -1.96 3.98
N ARG A 12 -4.52 -0.97 3.19
CA ARG A 12 -3.71 0.15 3.70
C ARG A 12 -4.61 1.20 4.33
N LYS A 13 -4.42 1.46 5.62
CA LYS A 13 -5.01 2.58 6.33
C LYS A 13 -4.53 3.90 5.73
N ASN A 14 -5.48 4.77 5.43
CA ASN A 14 -5.20 6.09 4.89
C ASN A 14 -4.44 6.92 5.93
N GLY A 15 -3.28 7.44 5.55
CA GLY A 15 -2.52 8.39 6.36
C GLY A 15 -3.04 9.82 6.21
N PRO A 16 -2.33 10.79 6.81
CA PRO A 16 -2.69 12.20 6.75
C PRO A 16 -2.76 12.75 5.32
N PHE A 17 -1.84 12.30 4.46
CA PHE A 17 -1.79 12.75 3.06
C PHE A 17 -2.98 12.22 2.25
N GLU A 18 -3.31 10.94 2.41
CA GLU A 18 -4.45 10.31 1.77
C GLU A 18 -5.78 10.95 2.25
N LEU A 19 -5.89 11.23 3.55
CA LEU A 19 -7.02 11.95 4.11
C LEU A 19 -7.13 13.37 3.56
N PHE A 20 -6.01 14.09 3.47
CA PHE A 20 -5.94 15.43 2.89
C PHE A 20 -6.46 15.45 1.45
N ILE A 21 -6.03 14.50 0.60
CA ILE A 21 -6.53 14.39 -0.78
C ILE A 21 -8.05 14.20 -0.80
N LYS A 22 -8.60 13.36 0.08
CA LYS A 22 -10.05 13.12 0.14
C LYS A 22 -10.82 14.39 0.54
N ILE A 23 -10.36 15.09 1.57
CA ILE A 23 -10.96 16.34 2.03
C ILE A 23 -10.91 17.40 0.92
N MET A 24 -9.75 17.61 0.31
CA MET A 24 -9.57 18.58 -0.77
C MET A 24 -10.43 18.24 -2.00
N SER A 25 -10.60 16.95 -2.31
CA SER A 25 -11.49 16.52 -3.41
C SER A 25 -12.95 16.91 -3.14
N VAL A 26 -13.43 16.75 -1.91
CA VAL A 26 -14.79 17.16 -1.52
C VAL A 26 -14.93 18.67 -1.52
N LEU A 27 -13.98 19.41 -0.96
CA LEU A 27 -14.03 20.88 -0.94
C LEU A 27 -14.00 21.48 -2.35
N SER A 28 -13.17 20.93 -3.24
CA SER A 28 -13.11 21.32 -4.64
C SER A 28 -14.45 21.06 -5.33
N PHE A 29 -15.06 19.89 -5.11
CA PHE A 29 -16.39 19.56 -5.64
C PHE A 29 -17.45 20.58 -5.19
N LEU A 30 -17.53 20.86 -3.90
CA LEU A 30 -18.51 21.81 -3.35
C LEU A 30 -18.33 23.22 -3.95
N THR A 31 -17.08 23.66 -4.07
CA THR A 31 -16.75 24.98 -4.62
C THR A 31 -17.15 25.10 -6.08
N VAL A 32 -16.76 24.11 -6.92
CA VAL A 32 -17.09 24.11 -8.35
C VAL A 32 -18.60 23.94 -8.57
N ALA A 33 -19.27 23.09 -7.79
CA ALA A 33 -20.72 22.92 -7.87
C ALA A 33 -21.47 24.21 -7.49
N ALA A 34 -21.04 24.91 -6.44
CA ALA A 34 -21.64 26.18 -6.04
C ALA A 34 -21.47 27.26 -7.12
N LEU A 35 -20.26 27.39 -7.68
CA LEU A 35 -19.99 28.34 -8.77
C LEU A 35 -20.78 28.01 -10.04
N LEU A 36 -20.87 26.73 -10.40
CA LEU A 36 -21.62 26.30 -11.57
C LEU A 36 -23.11 26.64 -11.46
N ASN A 37 -23.70 26.42 -10.29
CA ASN A 37 -25.13 26.67 -10.08
C ASN A 37 -25.44 28.16 -9.83
N SER A 38 -24.47 28.96 -9.36
CA SER A 38 -24.67 30.41 -9.19
C SER A 38 -24.75 31.16 -10.53
N ILE A 39 -24.11 30.64 -11.59
CA ILE A 39 -24.17 31.22 -12.95
C ILE A 39 -25.63 31.32 -13.45
N THR A 40 -26.45 30.29 -13.21
CA THR A 40 -27.87 30.27 -13.58
C THR A 40 -28.64 31.42 -12.92
N PHE A 41 -28.31 31.73 -11.66
CA PHE A 41 -28.95 32.82 -10.92
C PHE A 41 -28.48 34.20 -11.41
N ILE A 42 -27.17 34.36 -11.66
CA ILE A 42 -26.58 35.64 -12.09
C ILE A 42 -27.05 36.03 -13.50
N LEU A 43 -27.01 35.08 -14.44
CA LEU A 43 -27.36 35.36 -15.84
C LEU A 43 -28.87 35.40 -16.09
N ARG A 44 -29.70 35.01 -15.11
CA ARG A 44 -31.16 34.88 -15.23
C ARG A 44 -31.61 34.03 -16.44
N VAL A 45 -30.78 33.08 -16.86
CA VAL A 45 -31.08 32.12 -17.93
C VAL A 45 -31.34 30.75 -17.31
N ASN A 46 -32.41 30.08 -17.73
CA ASN A 46 -32.79 28.79 -17.16
C ASN A 46 -32.00 27.63 -17.79
N PHE A 47 -30.83 27.33 -17.23
CA PHE A 47 -30.00 26.17 -17.59
C PHE A 47 -30.05 25.03 -16.56
N LEU A 48 -31.11 24.96 -15.74
CA LEU A 48 -31.19 24.02 -14.61
C LEU A 48 -30.90 22.57 -15.00
N GLY A 49 -31.43 22.09 -16.12
CA GLY A 49 -31.17 20.72 -16.58
C GLY A 49 -29.69 20.43 -16.84
N ILE A 50 -28.98 21.37 -17.46
CA ILE A 50 -27.55 21.24 -17.78
C ILE A 50 -26.70 21.33 -16.52
N THR A 51 -26.98 22.28 -15.62
CA THR A 51 -26.20 22.44 -14.39
C THR A 51 -26.36 21.26 -13.44
N ILE A 52 -27.57 20.68 -13.36
CA ILE A 52 -27.81 19.45 -12.60
C ILE A 52 -27.01 18.29 -13.19
N ALA A 53 -27.09 18.06 -14.50
CA ALA A 53 -26.36 16.98 -15.16
C ALA A 53 -24.83 17.10 -14.94
N LEU A 54 -24.27 18.31 -15.09
CA LEU A 54 -22.86 18.58 -14.84
C LEU A 54 -22.48 18.38 -13.37
N THR A 55 -23.33 18.81 -12.43
CA THR A 55 -23.09 18.62 -10.99
C THR A 55 -23.05 17.13 -10.63
N LEU A 56 -23.98 16.33 -11.16
CA LEU A 56 -24.00 14.87 -10.97
C LEU A 56 -22.77 14.21 -11.59
N GLY A 57 -22.37 14.62 -12.79
CA GLY A 57 -21.14 14.14 -13.43
C GLY A 57 -19.90 14.45 -12.60
N LEU A 58 -19.81 15.66 -12.05
CA LEU A 58 -18.72 16.07 -11.17
C LEU A 58 -18.73 15.29 -9.84
N ALA A 59 -19.91 15.04 -9.26
CA ALA A 59 -20.05 14.23 -8.06
C ALA A 59 -19.53 12.80 -8.28
N TYR A 60 -19.88 12.19 -9.42
CA TYR A 60 -19.38 10.88 -9.80
C TYR A 60 -17.86 10.86 -10.00
N LEU A 61 -17.30 11.89 -10.64
CA LEU A 61 -15.85 12.01 -10.81
C LEU A 61 -15.13 12.12 -9.46
N THR A 62 -15.62 12.96 -8.56
CA THR A 62 -15.10 13.12 -7.21
C THR A 62 -15.16 11.82 -6.42
N TYR A 63 -16.28 11.10 -6.48
CA TYR A 63 -16.41 9.77 -5.88
C TYR A 63 -15.35 8.80 -6.39
N ARG A 64 -15.12 8.75 -7.71
CA ARG A 64 -14.09 7.90 -8.31
C ARG A 64 -12.68 8.29 -7.85
N LEU A 65 -12.38 9.58 -7.76
CA LEU A 65 -11.10 10.08 -7.26
C LEU A 65 -10.87 9.66 -5.80
N ILE A 66 -11.86 9.86 -4.92
CA ILE A 66 -11.78 9.46 -3.51
C ILE A 66 -11.54 7.95 -3.37
N ARG A 67 -12.24 7.12 -4.16
CA ARG A 67 -12.02 5.67 -4.16
C ARG A 67 -10.62 5.28 -4.63
N SER A 68 -10.06 6.00 -5.60
CA SER A 68 -8.72 5.72 -6.14
C SER A 68 -7.58 5.97 -5.15
N VAL A 69 -7.84 6.68 -4.04
CA VAL A 69 -6.86 6.87 -2.96
C VAL A 69 -6.69 5.58 -2.15
N ASN A 70 -7.75 4.79 -1.99
CA ASN A 70 -7.70 3.56 -1.23
C ASN A 70 -6.84 2.53 -1.96
N SER A 71 -5.89 1.94 -1.23
CA SER A 71 -4.95 0.95 -1.76
C SER A 71 -4.87 -0.24 -0.83
N GLU A 72 -4.65 -1.40 -1.43
CA GLU A 72 -4.41 -2.66 -0.75
C GLU A 72 -3.11 -3.24 -1.30
N PHE A 73 -2.46 -4.08 -0.53
CA PHE A 73 -1.29 -4.83 -0.98
C PHE A 73 -1.56 -6.32 -0.90
N GLU A 74 -1.24 -7.01 -1.97
CA GLU A 74 -1.27 -8.46 -2.08
C GLU A 74 0.17 -8.94 -2.08
N TYR A 75 0.52 -9.73 -1.08
CA TYR A 75 1.79 -10.43 -0.97
C TYR A 75 1.59 -11.85 -1.48
N ALA A 76 2.40 -12.28 -2.42
CA ALA A 76 2.33 -13.65 -2.93
C ALA A 76 3.72 -14.26 -3.04
N ILE A 77 3.88 -15.48 -2.51
CA ILE A 77 5.03 -16.35 -2.80
C ILE A 77 4.56 -17.47 -3.71
N THR A 78 5.28 -17.67 -4.82
CA THR A 78 5.15 -18.85 -5.68
C THR A 78 6.53 -19.49 -5.80
N ASN A 79 6.71 -20.67 -5.21
CA ASN A 79 7.98 -21.35 -5.09
C ASN A 79 9.04 -20.47 -4.42
N ASP A 80 10.01 -19.94 -5.16
CA ASP A 80 11.04 -19.03 -4.66
C ASP A 80 10.82 -17.57 -5.08
N GLU A 81 9.79 -17.26 -5.86
CA GLU A 81 9.46 -15.89 -6.26
C GLU A 81 8.51 -15.25 -5.24
N PHE A 82 8.90 -14.09 -4.73
CA PHE A 82 8.07 -13.23 -3.90
C PHE A 82 7.67 -11.98 -4.67
N THR A 83 6.38 -11.67 -4.61
CA THR A 83 5.78 -10.54 -5.32
C THR A 83 4.91 -9.70 -4.38
N ILE A 84 4.87 -8.39 -4.66
CA ILE A 84 3.94 -7.47 -4.02
C ILE A 84 3.17 -6.74 -5.12
N ASP A 85 1.85 -6.91 -5.09
CA ASP A 85 0.92 -6.27 -6.00
C ASP A 85 0.12 -5.20 -5.25
N ARG A 86 0.07 -3.98 -5.79
CA ARG A 86 -0.81 -2.91 -5.27
C ARG A 86 -2.16 -3.01 -5.96
N ILE A 87 -3.23 -3.15 -5.19
CA ILE A 87 -4.60 -3.09 -5.68
C ILE A 87 -5.17 -1.71 -5.36
N VAL A 88 -5.58 -0.96 -6.38
CA VAL A 88 -6.20 0.35 -6.22
C VAL A 88 -7.71 0.21 -6.39
N ALA A 89 -8.46 0.76 -5.43
CA ALA A 89 -9.92 0.77 -5.44
C ALA A 89 -10.56 -0.60 -5.74
N LYS A 90 -9.99 -1.70 -5.22
CA LYS A 90 -10.47 -3.09 -5.42
C LYS A 90 -10.63 -3.51 -6.90
N THR A 91 -9.96 -2.84 -7.82
CA THR A 91 -10.18 -3.05 -9.28
C THR A 91 -8.87 -3.24 -10.04
N LYS A 92 -7.91 -2.33 -9.85
CA LYS A 92 -6.66 -2.35 -10.64
C LYS A 92 -5.51 -2.90 -9.81
N ARG A 93 -5.02 -4.09 -10.17
CA ARG A 93 -3.78 -4.65 -9.62
C ARG A 93 -2.59 -4.15 -10.43
N LYS A 94 -1.51 -3.74 -9.76
CA LYS A 94 -0.24 -3.34 -10.37
C LYS A 94 0.89 -3.97 -9.57
N ARG A 95 1.73 -4.77 -10.23
CA ARG A 95 2.94 -5.31 -9.63
C ARG A 95 3.93 -4.19 -9.31
N ILE A 96 4.25 -4.03 -8.05
CA ILE A 96 5.18 -3.00 -7.56
C ILE A 96 6.52 -3.60 -7.13
N PHE A 97 6.55 -4.90 -6.82
CA PHE A 97 7.77 -5.62 -6.47
C PHE A 97 7.71 -7.09 -6.95
N SER A 98 8.85 -7.60 -7.42
CA SER A 98 9.09 -9.01 -7.77
C SER A 98 10.56 -9.30 -7.50
N ALA A 99 10.87 -10.38 -6.79
CA ALA A 99 12.23 -10.87 -6.60
C ALA A 99 12.25 -12.33 -6.13
N SER A 100 13.39 -13.01 -6.28
CA SER A 100 13.57 -14.31 -5.61
C SER A 100 13.85 -14.11 -4.12
N CYS A 101 13.26 -14.94 -3.27
CA CYS A 101 13.55 -15.00 -1.83
C CYS A 101 15.03 -15.28 -1.54
N LYS A 102 15.77 -15.87 -2.48
CA LYS A 102 17.21 -16.13 -2.39
C LYS A 102 18.05 -14.86 -2.42
N ASP A 103 17.54 -13.82 -3.08
CA ASP A 103 18.23 -12.53 -3.23
C ASP A 103 18.12 -11.64 -2.00
N PHE A 104 17.32 -12.04 -1.01
CA PHE A 104 17.17 -11.29 0.22
C PHE A 104 18.47 -11.32 1.02
N THR A 105 18.94 -10.14 1.41
CA THR A 105 20.16 -9.99 2.20
C THR A 105 19.89 -10.11 3.69
N LEU A 106 18.70 -9.71 4.12
CA LEU A 106 18.27 -9.69 5.51
C LEU A 106 16.74 -9.74 5.53
N SER A 107 16.14 -10.52 6.44
CA SER A 107 14.70 -10.50 6.74
C SER A 107 14.54 -10.57 8.25
N ALA A 108 13.88 -9.57 8.84
CA ALA A 108 13.72 -9.47 10.30
C ALA A 108 12.52 -8.57 10.67
N ALA A 109 12.17 -8.57 11.95
CA ALA A 109 11.12 -7.71 12.47
C ALA A 109 11.58 -6.26 12.60
N VAL A 110 10.67 -5.32 12.31
CA VAL A 110 10.97 -3.88 12.25
C VAL A 110 11.38 -3.32 13.62
N ASP A 111 10.93 -3.96 14.70
CA ASP A 111 11.31 -3.67 16.09
C ASP A 111 12.71 -4.18 16.49
N SER A 112 13.39 -4.92 15.63
CA SER A 112 14.73 -5.46 15.92
C SER A 112 15.88 -4.48 15.63
N ASP A 113 17.01 -4.62 16.34
CA ASP A 113 18.26 -3.90 16.08
C ASP A 113 18.74 -4.00 14.63
N HIS A 114 18.36 -5.08 13.94
CA HIS A 114 18.67 -5.28 12.53
C HIS A 114 18.04 -4.19 11.65
N TYR A 115 16.88 -3.67 12.00
CA TYR A 115 16.21 -2.60 11.26
C TYR A 115 16.99 -1.28 11.33
N VAL A 116 17.41 -0.89 12.54
CA VAL A 116 18.22 0.33 12.75
C VAL A 116 19.54 0.25 11.99
N LYS A 117 20.21 -0.92 12.04
CA LYS A 117 21.45 -1.16 11.29
C LYS A 117 21.24 -1.12 9.77
N ALA A 118 20.13 -1.67 9.28
CA ALA A 118 19.80 -1.64 7.86
C ALA A 118 19.57 -0.21 7.35
N LEU A 119 18.98 0.66 8.19
CA LEU A 119 18.73 2.07 7.87
C LEU A 119 19.98 2.95 7.91
N ALA A 120 21.08 2.50 8.53
CA ALA A 120 22.29 3.30 8.70
C ALA A 120 23.04 3.59 7.38
N GLY A 121 22.69 2.91 6.29
CA GLY A 121 23.28 3.11 4.96
C GLY A 121 22.38 3.89 3.99
N GLU A 122 22.88 4.14 2.79
CA GLU A 122 22.06 4.68 1.70
C GLU A 122 21.10 3.60 1.18
N VAL A 123 19.83 3.73 1.57
CA VAL A 123 18.78 2.75 1.28
C VAL A 123 17.50 3.43 0.81
N ALA A 124 16.85 2.83 -0.19
CA ALA A 124 15.51 3.23 -0.60
C ALA A 124 14.48 2.46 0.24
N LEU A 125 13.73 3.18 1.07
CA LEU A 125 12.69 2.61 1.92
C LEU A 125 11.34 2.57 1.20
N PHE A 126 10.72 1.40 1.19
CA PHE A 126 9.40 1.17 0.61
C PHE A 126 8.48 0.53 1.65
N ASP A 127 7.48 1.29 2.08
CA ASP A 127 6.47 0.83 3.04
C ASP A 127 5.21 0.36 2.30
N TYR A 128 5.02 -0.96 2.28
CA TYR A 128 3.86 -1.65 1.72
C TYR A 128 3.01 -2.33 2.81
N SER A 129 3.09 -1.85 4.04
CA SER A 129 2.25 -2.33 5.14
C SER A 129 0.83 -1.76 5.09
N SER A 130 -0.05 -2.36 5.90
CA SER A 130 -1.40 -1.93 6.21
C SER A 130 -1.43 -0.62 6.98
N ARG A 131 -0.34 -0.26 7.69
CA ARG A 131 -0.32 0.88 8.64
C ARG A 131 -1.44 0.83 9.67
N SER A 132 -1.96 -0.37 9.96
CA SER A 132 -3.03 -0.55 10.95
C SER A 132 -2.55 -0.27 12.37
N GLY A 133 -1.27 -0.56 12.65
CA GLY A 133 -0.70 -0.57 13.99
C GLY A 133 -1.10 -1.80 14.82
N ILE A 134 -1.83 -2.75 14.22
CA ILE A 134 -2.34 -3.96 14.88
C ILE A 134 -1.43 -5.15 14.57
N SER A 135 -1.08 -5.34 13.29
CA SER A 135 -0.17 -6.41 12.89
C SER A 135 1.29 -6.00 13.16
N PRO A 136 2.12 -6.90 13.70
CA PRO A 136 3.56 -6.68 13.73
C PRO A 136 4.09 -6.49 12.31
N LEU A 137 5.15 -5.69 12.18
CA LEU A 137 5.76 -5.35 10.90
C LEU A 137 7.05 -6.13 10.69
N TRP A 138 7.21 -6.61 9.46
CA TRP A 138 8.39 -7.32 9.01
C TRP A 138 9.05 -6.56 7.87
N PHE A 139 10.36 -6.63 7.78
CA PHE A 139 11.10 -6.04 6.66
C PHE A 139 12.07 -7.03 6.05
N PHE A 140 12.38 -6.79 4.79
CA PHE A 140 13.48 -7.46 4.12
C PHE A 140 14.32 -6.47 3.31
N CYS A 141 15.61 -6.76 3.21
CA CYS A 141 16.59 -6.01 2.43
C CYS A 141 16.93 -6.76 1.15
N ILE A 142 17.01 -6.01 0.05
CA ILE A 142 17.44 -6.54 -1.24
C ILE A 142 18.31 -5.51 -1.98
N ARG A 143 19.34 -5.97 -2.67
CA ARG A 143 20.15 -5.11 -3.54
C ARG A 143 19.76 -5.33 -5.00
N GLN A 144 19.20 -4.32 -5.65
CA GLN A 144 18.80 -4.37 -7.06
C GLN A 144 19.36 -3.18 -7.81
N LYS A 145 19.98 -3.41 -8.98
CA LYS A 145 20.55 -2.34 -9.83
C LYS A 145 21.44 -1.36 -9.04
N ASN A 146 22.27 -1.92 -8.15
CA ASN A 146 23.17 -1.19 -7.26
C ASN A 146 22.48 -0.31 -6.19
N ILE A 147 21.17 -0.42 -6.01
CA ILE A 147 20.39 0.27 -4.97
C ILE A 147 20.01 -0.74 -3.90
N ASN A 148 20.33 -0.43 -2.64
CA ASN A 148 19.83 -1.17 -1.49
C ASN A 148 18.40 -0.72 -1.22
N LYS A 149 17.48 -1.68 -1.12
CA LYS A 149 16.07 -1.42 -0.82
C LYS A 149 15.71 -2.09 0.49
N ILE A 150 14.93 -1.38 1.31
CA ILE A 150 14.25 -1.94 2.47
C ILE A 150 12.76 -1.93 2.15
N ILE A 151 12.13 -3.09 2.28
CA ILE A 151 10.69 -3.23 2.05
C ILE A 151 10.04 -3.64 3.36
N ILE A 152 9.03 -2.88 3.79
CA ILE A 152 8.23 -3.15 5.00
C ILE A 152 6.87 -3.72 4.59
N MET A 153 6.44 -4.76 5.31
CA MET A 153 5.17 -5.46 5.12
C MET A 153 4.58 -5.92 6.45
N ASP A 154 3.30 -6.27 6.46
CA ASP A 154 2.68 -6.91 7.63
C ASP A 154 3.20 -8.33 7.79
N PHE A 155 3.62 -8.67 9.00
CA PHE A 155 4.10 -9.99 9.36
C PHE A 155 3.07 -11.07 9.06
N ASP A 156 3.52 -12.19 8.51
CA ASP A 156 2.74 -13.42 8.38
C ASP A 156 3.70 -14.62 8.56
N PRO A 157 3.44 -15.49 9.55
CA PRO A 157 4.34 -16.59 9.88
C PRO A 157 4.54 -17.56 8.71
N ARG A 158 3.55 -17.70 7.82
CA ARG A 158 3.63 -18.57 6.65
C ARG A 158 4.72 -18.13 5.68
N PHE A 159 4.98 -16.82 5.57
CA PHE A 159 6.06 -16.29 4.73
C PHE A 159 7.44 -16.55 5.36
N VAL A 160 7.54 -16.51 6.69
CA VAL A 160 8.78 -16.78 7.45
C VAL A 160 9.30 -18.19 7.15
N GLU A 161 8.41 -19.18 7.19
CA GLU A 161 8.75 -20.58 6.93
C GLU A 161 9.37 -20.76 5.54
N VAL A 162 8.83 -20.05 4.55
CA VAL A 162 9.31 -20.11 3.17
C VAL A 162 10.62 -19.36 3.01
N PHE A 163 10.76 -18.17 3.58
CA PHE A 163 12.03 -17.44 3.55
C PHE A 163 13.13 -18.23 4.23
N ARG A 164 12.85 -18.89 5.36
CA ARG A 164 13.80 -19.79 6.04
C ARG A 164 14.19 -20.99 5.17
N ARG A 165 13.24 -21.55 4.41
CA ARG A 165 13.52 -22.67 3.50
C ARG A 165 14.53 -22.30 2.41
N TYR A 166 14.39 -21.11 1.81
CA TYR A 166 15.25 -20.69 0.71
C TYR A 166 16.51 -19.93 1.16
N ASN A 167 16.50 -19.34 2.36
CA ASN A 167 17.57 -18.46 2.82
C ASN A 167 17.74 -18.48 4.36
N PRO A 168 18.04 -19.64 4.96
CA PRO A 168 18.00 -19.83 6.42
C PRO A 168 19.00 -18.95 7.18
N ARG A 169 20.15 -18.62 6.58
CA ARG A 169 21.22 -17.85 7.24
C ARG A 169 20.96 -16.35 7.33
N LYS A 170 20.04 -15.82 6.51
CA LYS A 170 19.78 -14.38 6.39
C LYS A 170 18.40 -13.97 6.92
N VAL A 171 17.62 -14.93 7.42
CA VAL A 171 16.33 -14.71 8.05
C VAL A 171 16.51 -14.77 9.56
N HIS A 172 16.46 -13.61 10.20
CA HIS A 172 16.54 -13.48 11.65
C HIS A 172 15.12 -13.34 12.19
N TYR A 173 14.60 -14.45 12.72
CA TYR A 173 13.31 -14.49 13.39
C TYR A 173 13.55 -14.92 14.84
N THR A 174 13.18 -14.06 15.77
CA THR A 174 13.14 -14.34 17.20
C THR A 174 11.71 -14.69 17.55
N ALA A 175 11.47 -15.85 18.17
CA ALA A 175 10.13 -16.35 18.52
C ALA A 175 9.44 -15.57 19.67
N GLU A 176 10.04 -14.48 20.16
CA GLU A 176 9.54 -13.68 21.28
C GLU A 176 8.26 -12.89 20.96
N THR A 177 7.81 -12.87 19.70
CA THR A 177 6.57 -12.19 19.30
C THR A 177 5.30 -13.00 19.61
N GLU A 178 5.41 -14.24 20.11
CA GLU A 178 4.26 -15.05 20.56
C GLU A 178 4.02 -14.99 22.09
N SER A 179 4.93 -14.43 22.90
CA SER A 179 4.82 -14.49 24.37
C SER A 179 4.23 -13.24 25.04
N ASN A 180 3.78 -12.25 24.26
CA ASN A 180 3.17 -11.02 24.77
C ASN A 180 1.76 -10.77 24.19
N GLU A 181 0.95 -11.85 24.06
CA GLU A 181 -0.51 -11.76 24.06
C GLU A 181 -1.08 -12.26 25.39
#